data_AF-A0A7C1SWS3-F1
#
_entry.id   AF-A0A7C1SWS3-F1
#
_cell.length_a   1.000
_cell.length_b   1.000
_cell.length_c   1.000
_cell.angle_alpha   90.00
_cell.angle_beta   90.00
_cell.angle_gamma   90.00
#
_symmetry.space_group_name_H-M   'P 1'
#
loop_
_entity.id
_entity.type
_entity.pdbx_description
1 polymer ?
#
loop_
_entity_poly.entity_id
_entity_poly.type
_entity_poly.pdbx_seq_one_letter_code
_entity_poly.pdbx_strand_id
1 'polypeptide(L)'
;MTQPIRPTQVTIFAILSFVAALFTLYLGTIASAYYLMAISLLLAAYCLWTGWYQKVFKNVLLLNQVTGIALIVLIAYRKIALPSEEFTLTLSGIALVGNVLVGGPFLAILAIPLIPLLSNGKTLPAWFNAQSKQTPNLTNK
;
A
#
# COMPACT_ATOMS: atom_id res chain seq x y z
N MET A 1 15.18 -2.55 -28.30
CA MET A 1 14.55 -1.79 -27.20
C MET A 1 15.27 -2.15 -25.92
N THR A 2 16.13 -1.27 -25.40
CA THR A 2 16.77 -1.48 -24.09
C THR A 2 15.70 -1.32 -23.02
N GLN A 3 15.41 -2.39 -22.29
CA GLN A 3 14.53 -2.33 -21.11
C GLN A 3 15.15 -1.30 -20.15
N PRO A 4 14.42 -0.26 -19.72
CA PRO A 4 14.96 0.69 -18.77
C PRO A 4 15.39 -0.06 -17.52
N ILE A 5 16.65 0.13 -17.11
CA ILE A 5 17.20 -0.54 -15.92
C ILE A 5 16.35 -0.11 -14.72
N ARG A 6 15.75 -1.09 -14.04
CA ARG A 6 14.89 -0.82 -12.88
C ARG A 6 15.73 -0.24 -11.74
N PRO A 7 15.30 0.89 -11.12
CA PRO A 7 16.03 1.46 -9.99
C PRO A 7 16.06 0.50 -8.80
N THR A 8 17.19 0.46 -8.09
CA THR A 8 17.39 -0.41 -6.91
C THR A 8 16.31 -0.22 -5.84
N GLN A 9 15.86 1.02 -5.62
CA GLN A 9 14.77 1.34 -4.69
C GLN A 9 13.47 0.61 -5.04
N VAL A 10 13.10 0.58 -6.33
CA VAL A 10 11.89 -0.10 -6.80
C VAL A 10 12.01 -1.60 -6.56
N THR A 11 13.16 -2.19 -6.87
CA THR A 11 13.42 -3.61 -6.64
C THR A 11 13.33 -3.98 -5.17
N ILE A 12 13.95 -3.20 -4.27
CA ILE A 12 13.90 -3.44 -2.83
C ILE A 12 12.45 -3.39 -2.32
N PHE A 13 11.72 -2.31 -2.61
CA PHE A 13 10.33 -2.17 -2.12
C PHE A 13 9.38 -3.20 -2.73
N ALA A 14 9.56 -3.57 -4.00
CA ALA A 14 8.77 -4.61 -4.63
C ALA A 14 9.03 -5.99 -3.99
N ILE A 15 10.30 -6.35 -3.75
CA ILE A 15 10.66 -7.61 -3.08
C ILE A 15 10.14 -7.64 -1.66
N LEU A 16 10.32 -6.57 -0.89
CA LEU A 16 9.79 -6.46 0.47
C LEU A 16 8.27 -6.62 0.50
N SER A 17 7.56 -5.95 -0.42
CA SER A 17 6.10 -6.06 -0.51
C SER A 17 5.67 -7.49 -0.89
N PHE A 18 6.40 -8.14 -1.80
CA PHE A 18 6.15 -9.51 -2.21
C PHE A 18 6.38 -10.52 -1.07
N VAL A 19 7.50 -10.40 -0.36
CA VAL A 19 7.80 -11.25 0.81
C VAL A 19 6.77 -11.05 1.92
N ALA A 20 6.41 -9.80 2.20
CA ALA A 20 5.34 -9.49 3.14
C ALA A 20 4.01 -10.09 2.70
N ALA A 21 3.69 -10.07 1.41
CA ALA A 21 2.50 -10.70 0.89
C ALA A 21 2.50 -12.22 1.10
N LEU A 22 3.61 -12.91 0.83
CA LEU A 22 3.73 -14.35 1.07
C LEU A 22 3.56 -14.71 2.54
N PHE A 23 4.18 -13.95 3.43
CA PHE A 23 4.03 -14.13 4.88
C PHE A 23 2.57 -13.93 5.32
N THR A 24 1.93 -12.89 4.81
CA THR A 24 0.53 -12.58 5.12
C THR A 24 -0.42 -13.61 4.51
N LEU A 25 -0.10 -14.14 3.33
CA LEU A 25 -0.86 -15.23 2.69
C LEU A 25 -0.83 -16.49 3.56
N TYR A 26 0.32 -16.83 4.14
CA TYR A 26 0.44 -17.92 5.10
C TYR A 26 -0.43 -17.67 6.34
N LEU A 27 -0.43 -16.45 6.90
CA LEU A 27 -1.34 -16.07 7.99
C LEU A 27 -2.83 -16.14 7.61
N GLY A 28 -3.14 -16.03 6.31
CA GLY A 28 -4.48 -16.27 5.74
C GLY A 28 -5.08 -17.61 6.13
N THR A 29 -4.23 -18.63 6.29
CA THR A 29 -4.67 -19.96 6.75
C THR A 29 -5.21 -19.97 8.18
N ILE A 30 -4.85 -18.97 8.99
CA ILE A 30 -5.27 -18.79 10.38
C ILE A 30 -6.49 -17.87 10.47
N ALA A 31 -6.48 -16.77 9.73
CA ALA A 31 -7.65 -15.87 9.65
C ALA A 31 -7.83 -15.33 8.23
N SER A 32 -9.05 -15.45 7.72
CA SER A 32 -9.39 -15.12 6.33
C SER A 32 -9.13 -13.65 5.96
N ALA A 33 -9.17 -12.74 6.93
CA ALA A 33 -8.87 -11.33 6.73
C ALA A 33 -7.44 -11.09 6.20
N TYR A 34 -6.48 -11.97 6.52
CA TYR A 34 -5.11 -11.83 6.03
C TYR A 34 -4.97 -12.11 4.51
N TYR A 35 -5.88 -12.86 3.89
CA TYR A 35 -5.86 -13.04 2.43
C TYR A 35 -6.02 -11.72 1.68
N LEU A 36 -6.88 -10.84 2.19
CA LEU A 36 -7.16 -9.55 1.58
C LEU A 36 -5.96 -8.60 1.68
N MET A 37 -5.24 -8.67 2.80
CA MET A 37 -3.97 -7.96 2.99
C MET A 37 -2.85 -8.52 2.10
N ALA A 38 -2.80 -9.84 1.89
CA ALA A 38 -1.85 -10.44 0.96
C ALA A 38 -2.09 -9.98 -0.49
N ILE A 39 -3.35 -9.91 -0.93
CA ILE A 39 -3.72 -9.43 -2.27
C ILE A 39 -3.30 -7.97 -2.47
N SER A 40 -3.56 -7.10 -1.49
CA SER A 40 -3.18 -5.68 -1.58
C SER A 40 -1.65 -5.50 -1.58
N LEU A 41 -0.90 -6.28 -0.80
CA LEU A 41 0.57 -6.29 -0.84
C LEU A 41 1.13 -6.81 -2.17
N LEU A 42 0.52 -7.85 -2.77
CA LEU A 42 0.88 -8.30 -4.11
C LEU A 42 0.60 -7.23 -5.17
N LEU A 43 -0.54 -6.54 -5.07
CA LEU A 43 -0.87 -5.45 -5.98
C LEU A 43 0.12 -4.29 -5.85
N ALA A 44 0.53 -3.95 -4.62
CA ALA A 44 1.59 -2.97 -4.37
C ALA A 44 2.93 -3.40 -4.99
N ALA A 45 3.34 -4.65 -4.80
CA ALA A 45 4.55 -5.22 -5.39
C ALA A 45 4.49 -5.16 -6.93
N TYR A 46 3.34 -5.51 -7.51
CA TYR A 46 3.11 -5.48 -8.95
C TYR A 46 3.18 -4.07 -9.53
N CYS A 47 2.53 -3.09 -8.89
CA CYS A 47 2.58 -1.68 -9.31
C CYS A 47 4.01 -1.13 -9.28
N LEU A 48 4.78 -1.45 -8.24
CA LEU A 48 6.20 -1.10 -8.17
C LEU A 48 7.01 -1.78 -9.28
N TRP A 49 6.82 -3.08 -9.46
CA TRP A 49 7.58 -3.89 -10.42
C TRP A 49 7.36 -3.44 -11.86
N THR A 50 6.11 -3.15 -12.22
CA THR A 50 5.72 -2.71 -13.56
C THR A 50 5.92 -1.21 -13.78
N GLY A 51 5.93 -0.42 -12.70
CA GLY A 51 5.93 1.04 -12.81
C GLY A 51 4.63 1.61 -13.37
N TRP A 52 3.52 0.87 -13.29
CA TRP A 52 2.22 1.29 -13.80
C TRP A 52 1.33 1.84 -12.68
N TYR A 53 0.35 2.69 -13.05
CA TYR A 53 -0.68 3.22 -12.15
C TYR A 53 -0.17 4.01 -10.92
N GLN A 54 0.84 4.86 -11.09
CA GLN A 54 1.43 5.67 -10.01
C GLN A 54 0.38 6.39 -9.13
N LYS A 55 -0.63 7.00 -9.76
CA LYS A 55 -1.68 7.76 -9.05
C LYS A 55 -2.52 6.84 -8.15
N VAL A 56 -2.88 5.65 -8.64
CA VAL A 56 -3.63 4.66 -7.87
C VAL A 56 -2.78 4.14 -6.72
N PHE A 57 -1.54 3.75 -7.00
CA PHE A 57 -0.61 3.27 -5.98
C PHE A 57 -0.39 4.30 -4.86
N LYS A 58 -0.16 5.56 -5.21
CA LYS A 58 -0.03 6.66 -4.23
C LYS A 58 -1.30 6.84 -3.39
N ASN A 59 -2.48 6.81 -4.02
CA ASN A 59 -3.75 6.96 -3.30
C ASN A 59 -3.99 5.80 -2.33
N VAL A 60 -3.66 4.57 -2.72
CA VAL A 60 -3.74 3.38 -1.85
C VAL A 60 -2.80 3.55 -0.65
N LEU A 61 -1.55 3.96 -0.86
CA LEU A 61 -0.61 4.21 0.24
C LEU A 61 -1.12 5.29 1.20
N LEU A 62 -1.68 6.38 0.69
CA LEU A 62 -2.24 7.46 1.51
C LEU A 62 -3.45 6.98 2.30
N LEU A 63 -4.37 6.26 1.66
CA LEU A 63 -5.54 5.71 2.33
C LEU A 63 -5.16 4.71 3.42
N ASN A 64 -4.14 3.87 3.17
CA ASN A 64 -3.60 2.95 4.18
C ASN A 64 -3.05 3.72 5.40
N GLN A 65 -2.38 4.84 5.15
CA GLN A 65 -1.80 5.64 6.23
C GLN A 65 -2.84 6.43 7.02
N VAL A 66 -3.86 6.97 6.36
CA VAL A 66 -4.98 7.64 7.02
C VAL A 66 -5.75 6.64 7.89
N THR A 67 -6.06 5.45 7.37
CA THR A 67 -6.77 4.41 8.13
C THR A 67 -5.93 3.88 9.30
N GLY A 68 -4.61 3.71 9.12
CA GLY A 68 -3.70 3.30 10.18
C GLY A 68 -3.57 4.34 11.30
N ILE A 69 -3.42 5.62 10.95
CA ILE A 69 -3.37 6.71 11.94
C ILE A 69 -4.71 6.83 12.66
N ALA A 70 -5.83 6.75 11.94
CA ALA A 70 -7.16 6.77 12.54
C ALA A 70 -7.32 5.63 13.57
N LEU A 71 -6.87 4.42 13.24
CA LEU A 71 -6.87 3.29 14.18
C LEU A 71 -6.04 3.59 15.44
N ILE A 72 -4.82 4.11 15.29
CA ILE A 72 -3.94 4.44 16.42
C ILE A 72 -4.57 5.51 17.30
N VAL A 73 -5.11 6.58 16.70
CA VAL A 73 -5.82 7.64 17.41
C VAL A 73 -7.03 7.08 18.15
N LEU A 74 -7.84 6.24 17.51
CA LEU A 74 -9.01 5.64 18.16
C LEU A 74 -8.63 4.77 19.36
N ILE A 75 -7.56 3.97 19.22
CA ILE A 75 -7.06 3.14 20.32
C ILE A 75 -6.50 4.03 21.45
N ALA A 76 -5.73 5.07 21.13
CA ALA A 76 -5.13 5.97 22.12
C ALA A 76 -6.17 6.80 22.87
N TYR A 77 -7.18 7.31 22.18
CA TYR A 77 -8.24 8.16 22.75
C TYR A 77 -9.41 7.37 23.34
N ARG A 78 -9.44 6.03 23.19
CA ARG A 78 -10.41 5.13 23.83
C ARG A 78 -10.59 5.41 25.33
N LYS A 79 -9.52 5.81 26.01
CA LYS A 79 -9.53 6.06 27.47
C LYS A 79 -9.95 7.47 27.87
N ILE A 80 -10.03 8.43 26.95
CA ILE A 80 -10.08 9.87 27.30
C ILE A 80 -11.39 10.56 26.86
N ALA A 81 -11.97 10.22 25.69
CA ALA A 81 -12.97 11.10 25.08
C ALA A 81 -14.09 10.43 24.27
N LEU A 82 -14.21 9.09 24.28
CA LEU A 82 -15.21 8.41 23.46
C LEU A 82 -16.51 8.11 24.25
N PRO A 83 -17.69 8.44 23.69
CA PRO A 83 -18.96 8.50 24.43
C PRO A 83 -19.51 7.14 24.86
N SER A 84 -19.09 6.04 24.24
CA SER A 84 -19.47 4.68 24.65
C SER A 84 -18.47 3.62 24.15
N GLU A 85 -18.37 2.52 24.89
CA GLU A 85 -17.48 1.40 24.56
C GLU A 85 -17.87 0.72 23.24
N GLU A 86 -19.17 0.61 22.97
CA GLU A 86 -19.72 0.05 21.73
C GLU A 86 -19.38 0.89 20.48
N PHE A 87 -19.46 2.22 20.61
CA PHE A 87 -19.11 3.13 19.51
C PHE A 87 -17.62 3.04 19.19
N THR A 88 -16.77 2.97 20.21
CA THR A 88 -15.33 2.81 20.04
C THR A 88 -14.99 1.48 19.38
N LEU A 89 -15.62 0.39 19.82
CA LEU A 89 -15.41 -0.94 19.25
C LEU A 89 -15.81 -0.99 17.76
N THR A 90 -16.94 -0.36 17.41
CA THR A 90 -17.42 -0.28 16.03
C THR A 90 -16.45 0.53 15.15
N LEU A 91 -16.00 1.70 15.62
CA LEU A 91 -15.08 2.54 14.86
C LEU A 91 -13.69 1.90 14.72
N SER A 92 -13.18 1.26 15.77
CA SER A 92 -11.94 0.49 15.72
C SER A 92 -12.07 -0.72 14.80
N GLY A 93 -13.22 -1.40 14.76
CA GLY A 93 -13.51 -2.47 13.83
C GLY A 93 -13.50 -2.01 12.37
N ILE A 94 -14.17 -0.89 12.06
CA ILE A 94 -14.18 -0.31 10.71
C ILE A 94 -12.78 0.15 10.30
N ALA A 95 -12.05 0.82 11.20
CA ALA A 95 -10.69 1.27 10.93
C ALA A 95 -9.72 0.08 10.75
N LEU A 96 -9.93 -1.01 11.48
CA LEU A 96 -9.14 -2.24 11.36
C LEU A 96 -9.41 -2.92 10.01
N VAL A 97 -10.67 -3.10 9.66
CA VAL A 97 -11.07 -3.68 8.36
C VAL A 97 -10.56 -2.80 7.21
N GLY A 98 -10.71 -1.48 7.32
CA GLY A 98 -10.18 -0.51 6.36
C GLY A 98 -8.66 -0.59 6.24
N ASN A 99 -7.93 -0.71 7.33
CA ASN A 99 -6.47 -0.85 7.28
C ASN A 99 -6.07 -2.18 6.61
N VAL A 100 -6.70 -3.29 6.98
CA VAL A 100 -6.44 -4.62 6.37
C VAL A 100 -6.73 -4.64 4.88
N LEU A 101 -7.83 -4.00 4.44
CA LEU A 101 -8.23 -3.89 3.04
C LEU A 101 -7.19 -3.17 2.18
N VAL A 102 -6.49 -2.19 2.74
CA VAL A 102 -5.64 -1.28 1.98
C VAL A 102 -4.15 -1.67 2.10
N GLY A 103 -3.82 -2.79 2.75
CA GLY A 103 -2.44 -3.31 2.82
C GLY A 103 -1.94 -3.61 4.23
N GLY A 104 -2.72 -3.23 5.24
CA GLY A 104 -2.45 -3.55 6.63
C GLY A 104 -1.22 -2.82 7.21
N PRO A 105 -0.70 -3.29 8.35
CA PRO A 105 0.45 -2.68 9.02
C PRO A 105 1.73 -2.76 8.19
N PHE A 106 1.93 -3.82 7.40
CA PHE A 106 3.12 -3.94 6.56
C PHE A 106 3.18 -2.86 5.49
N LEU A 107 2.08 -2.63 4.76
CA LEU A 107 2.06 -1.54 3.79
C LEU A 107 2.15 -0.17 4.50
N ALA A 108 1.65 -0.05 5.74
CA ALA A 108 1.73 1.21 6.49
C ALA A 108 3.18 1.56 6.85
N ILE A 109 3.97 0.56 7.21
CA ILE A 109 5.41 0.72 7.47
C ILE A 109 6.14 1.08 6.18
N LEU A 110 5.84 0.39 5.08
CA LEU A 110 6.47 0.67 3.77
C LEU A 110 6.04 2.04 3.21
N ALA A 111 4.82 2.51 3.52
CA ALA A 111 4.30 3.80 3.07
C ALA A 111 5.11 4.99 3.61
N ILE A 112 5.68 4.87 4.82
CA ILE A 112 6.45 5.94 5.47
C ILE A 112 7.61 6.44 4.58
N PRO A 113 8.51 5.57 4.08
CA PRO A 113 9.54 5.98 3.13
C PRO A 113 9.03 6.11 1.69
N LEU A 114 8.00 5.35 1.28
CA LEU A 114 7.51 5.36 -0.11
C LEU A 114 6.80 6.66 -0.50
N ILE A 115 5.97 7.23 0.39
CA ILE A 115 5.24 8.48 0.13
C ILE A 115 6.20 9.65 -0.20
N PRO A 116 7.21 9.98 0.63
CA PRO A 116 8.15 11.05 0.32
C PRO A 116 9.02 10.71 -0.90
N LEU A 117 9.37 9.44 -1.14
CA LEU A 117 10.06 9.05 -2.37
C LEU A 117 9.20 9.27 -3.62
N LEU A 118 7.88 9.06 -3.53
CA LEU A 118 6.92 9.27 -4.62
C LEU A 118 6.56 10.74 -4.85
N SER A 119 6.59 11.57 -3.82
CA SER A 119 6.26 13.00 -3.96
C SER A 119 7.48 13.86 -4.27
N ASN A 120 8.63 13.56 -3.65
CA ASN A 120 9.81 14.43 -3.66
C ASN A 120 11.05 13.75 -4.25
N GLY A 121 11.04 12.42 -4.41
CA GLY A 121 12.14 11.68 -5.01
C GLY A 121 12.19 11.86 -6.53
N LYS A 122 13.39 11.78 -7.11
CA LYS A 122 13.57 11.83 -8.58
C LYS A 122 13.41 10.44 -9.22
N THR A 123 13.82 9.38 -8.52
CA THR A 123 13.92 8.01 -9.03
C THR A 123 12.58 7.31 -9.20
N LEU A 124 11.72 7.29 -8.17
CA LEU A 124 10.45 6.57 -8.23
C LEU A 124 9.47 7.21 -9.24
N PRO A 125 9.21 8.53 -9.21
CA PRO A 125 8.35 9.17 -10.21
C PRO A 125 8.91 9.05 -11.63
N ALA A 126 10.23 9.10 -11.82
CA ALA A 126 10.83 8.89 -13.14
C ALA A 126 10.60 7.46 -13.66
N TRP A 127 10.68 6.45 -12.80
CA TRP A 127 10.37 5.06 -13.17
C TRP A 127 8.92 4.90 -13.63
N PHE A 128 7.96 5.43 -12.86
CA PHE A 128 6.54 5.38 -13.24
C PHE A 128 6.26 6.15 -14.54
N ASN A 129 6.85 7.35 -14.71
CA ASN A 129 6.67 8.17 -15.91
C ASN A 129 7.36 7.58 -17.15
N ALA A 130 8.48 6.90 -17.00
CA ALA A 130 9.17 6.23 -18.10
C ALA A 130 8.31 5.09 -18.66
N GLN A 131 7.64 4.34 -17.78
CA GLN A 131 6.80 3.21 -18.18
C GLN A 131 5.46 3.65 -18.75
N SER A 132 4.84 4.71 -18.23
CA SER A 132 3.60 5.25 -18.81
C SER A 132 3.79 5.80 -20.22
N LYS A 133 4.99 6.33 -20.54
CA LYS A 133 5.33 6.85 -21.87
C LYS A 133 5.67 5.77 -22.90
N GLN A 134 5.98 4.55 -22.47
CA GLN A 134 6.26 3.42 -23.37
C GLN A 134 5.00 2.73 -23.89
N THR A 135 3.80 3.15 -23.47
CA THR A 135 2.54 2.69 -24.06
C THR A 135 2.49 3.10 -25.53
N PRO A 136 2.56 2.17 -26.51
CA PRO A 136 2.37 2.52 -27.90
C PRO A 136 0.94 3.04 -28.07
N ASN A 137 0.79 4.20 -28.71
CA ASN A 137 -0.49 4.64 -29.26
C ASN A 137 -1.02 3.52 -30.16
N LEU A 138 -1.95 2.71 -29.66
CA LEU A 138 -2.72 1.75 -30.47
C LEU A 138 -3.94 2.41 -31.14
N THR A 139 -4.05 3.74 -31.07
CA THR A 139 -5.11 4.54 -31.71
C THR A 139 -4.65 5.11 -33.05
N ASN A 140 -4.23 4.24 -33.96
CA ASN A 140 -4.19 4.54 -35.40
C ASN A 140 -4.31 3.21 -36.17
N LYS A 141 -5.53 2.69 -36.29
CA LYS A 141 -5.98 1.87 -37.42
C LYS A 141 -7.47 2.13 -37.64
#